data_AF-A0A7J4KBP2-F1
#
_entry.id   AF-A0A7J4KBP2-F1
#
_cell.length_a   1.000
_cell.length_b   1.000
_cell.length_c   1.000
_cell.angle_alpha   90.00
_cell.angle_beta   90.00
_cell.angle_gamma   90.00
#
_symmetry.space_group_name_H-M   'P 1'
#
loop_
_entity.id
_entity.type
_entity.pdbx_description
1 polymer ?
#
loop_
_entity_poly.entity_id
_entity_poly.type
_entity_poly.pdbx_seq_one_letter_code
_entity_poly.pdbx_strand_id
1 'polypeptide(L)'
;MGEPRAVILRIVKRNAVSPSGRDGGRGGAKGGAVSLDPRLREPQALAALRTAFRRDGAIAISGALTAASLRALHAATSRGFTRTFVPDRYSYGAMPLHADMGGIVSFVESITGSSSKMSGLGAIPAGSVARFGHGDYTLLHDNLPVAPAHRIVAFVVIDDWDASSGGDIVWTRDGETLLRLSIMKNILYVIREEKGSRAFVKYVNHRAGRTSFRLILLS
;
A
#
# COMPACT_ATOMS: atom_id res chain seq x y z
N MET A 1 13.14 20.19 -6.98
CA MET A 1 13.26 18.72 -7.08
C MET A 1 13.59 18.20 -5.69
N GLY A 2 12.73 17.38 -5.07
CA GLY A 2 12.97 16.83 -3.73
C GLY A 2 13.77 15.53 -3.79
N GLU A 3 14.71 15.36 -2.85
CA GLU A 3 15.42 14.10 -2.61
C GLU A 3 14.43 12.97 -2.25
N PRO A 4 14.70 11.71 -2.61
CA PRO A 4 13.89 10.59 -2.17
C PRO A 4 14.26 10.31 -0.70
N ARG A 5 13.43 10.77 0.23
CA ARG A 5 13.66 10.45 1.64
C ARG A 5 13.12 9.05 1.92
N ALA A 6 14.02 8.09 2.13
CA ALA A 6 13.64 6.86 2.80
C ALA A 6 13.22 7.21 4.23
N VAL A 7 11.91 7.34 4.46
CA VAL A 7 11.38 7.52 5.81
C VAL A 7 11.33 6.13 6.41
N ILE A 8 12.38 5.77 7.15
CA ILE A 8 12.33 4.60 8.02
C ILE A 8 11.16 4.83 8.97
N LEU A 9 10.12 4.02 8.85
CA LEU A 9 9.03 4.01 9.81
C LEU A 9 9.60 3.54 11.14
N ARG A 10 10.02 4.49 11.99
CA ARG A 10 10.04 4.20 13.43
C ARG A 10 8.61 3.87 13.80
N ILE A 11 8.36 2.63 14.22
CA ILE A 11 7.11 2.22 14.83
C ILE A 11 6.96 3.01 16.14
N VAL A 12 6.37 4.20 16.06
CA VAL A 12 5.94 4.98 17.23
C VAL A 12 4.66 5.75 16.87
N LYS A 13 3.68 5.65 17.78
CA LYS A 13 2.36 6.30 17.77
C LYS A 13 2.43 7.79 17.35
N ARG A 14 1.66 8.15 16.30
CA ARG A 14 1.14 9.49 15.91
C ARG A 14 2.12 10.63 15.59
N ASN A 15 2.06 11.19 14.38
CA ASN A 15 1.28 12.40 13.99
C ASN A 15 1.59 12.78 12.51
N ALA A 16 0.55 13.23 11.80
CA ALA A 16 0.53 13.55 10.36
C ALA A 16 1.03 14.96 10.02
N VAL A 17 1.58 15.17 8.80
CA VAL A 17 1.58 16.45 8.06
C VAL A 17 1.73 16.18 6.53
N SER A 18 0.86 16.80 5.70
CA SER A 18 0.92 16.88 4.21
C SER A 18 1.67 18.13 3.72
N PRO A 19 2.01 18.28 2.42
CA PRO A 19 1.10 19.03 1.54
C PRO A 19 1.03 18.59 0.06
N SER A 20 0.00 19.16 -0.56
CA SER A 20 -0.63 18.98 -1.87
C SER A 20 0.17 19.34 -3.13
N GLY A 21 -0.18 18.69 -4.25
CA GLY A 21 0.06 19.17 -5.61
C GLY A 21 -0.85 18.48 -6.64
N ARG A 22 -1.76 19.22 -7.27
CA ARG A 22 -2.59 18.78 -8.41
C ARG A 22 -1.80 18.96 -9.71
N ASP A 23 -1.89 18.00 -10.61
CA ASP A 23 -1.66 18.26 -12.04
C ASP A 23 -2.52 17.33 -12.90
N GLY A 24 -3.10 17.89 -13.96
CA GLY A 24 -4.06 17.25 -14.85
C GLY A 24 -3.41 16.91 -16.18
N GLY A 25 -3.63 15.68 -16.66
CA GLY A 25 -3.18 15.28 -17.99
C GLY A 25 -3.89 14.01 -18.46
N ARG A 26 -4.72 14.15 -19.51
CA ARG A 26 -5.32 13.04 -20.25
C ARG A 26 -4.28 12.42 -21.18
N GLY A 27 -4.12 11.10 -21.11
CA GLY A 27 -3.42 10.31 -22.10
C GLY A 27 -3.75 8.83 -21.87
N GLY A 28 -4.49 8.22 -22.79
CA GLY A 28 -4.77 6.79 -22.74
C GLY A 28 -3.50 6.01 -23.00
N ALA A 29 -3.11 5.11 -22.10
CA ALA A 29 -1.95 4.25 -22.29
C ALA A 29 -2.32 2.79 -22.00
N LYS A 30 -2.04 1.93 -22.99
CA LYS A 30 -1.93 0.49 -22.84
C LYS A 30 -0.83 0.19 -21.80
N GLY A 31 -1.04 -0.81 -20.95
CA GLY A 31 -0.23 -1.10 -19.76
C GLY A 31 1.25 -1.28 -20.07
N GLY A 32 2.05 -0.28 -19.72
CA GLY A 32 3.52 -0.36 -19.72
C GLY A 32 4.04 -0.86 -18.38
N ALA A 33 5.29 -1.34 -18.37
CA ALA A 33 5.98 -1.76 -17.16
C ALA A 33 6.07 -0.63 -16.13
N VAL A 34 5.78 -0.96 -14.87
CA VAL A 34 5.86 -0.01 -13.75
C VAL A 34 7.28 -0.02 -13.19
N SER A 35 7.91 1.13 -13.17
CA SER A 35 9.31 1.29 -12.76
C SER A 35 9.44 2.04 -11.44
N LEU A 36 10.34 1.52 -10.60
CA LEU A 36 10.80 2.20 -9.39
C LEU A 36 11.65 3.42 -9.72
N ASP A 37 11.74 4.34 -8.77
CA ASP A 37 12.77 5.38 -8.80
C ASP A 37 14.17 4.72 -8.86
N PRO A 38 15.02 5.06 -9.87
CA PRO A 38 16.34 4.45 -10.03
C PRO A 38 17.23 4.54 -8.80
N ARG A 39 17.06 5.59 -7.98
CA ARG A 39 17.85 5.84 -6.76
C ARG A 39 17.67 4.73 -5.73
N LEU A 40 16.55 4.02 -5.76
CA LEU A 40 16.29 2.88 -4.87
C LEU A 40 17.15 1.65 -5.20
N ARG A 41 17.68 1.56 -6.43
CA ARG A 41 18.54 0.47 -6.87
C ARG A 41 20.02 0.71 -6.58
N GLU A 42 20.37 1.89 -6.08
CA GLU A 42 21.74 2.18 -5.68
C GLU A 42 22.17 1.23 -4.55
N PRO A 43 23.38 0.64 -4.59
CA PRO A 43 23.81 -0.35 -3.61
C PRO A 43 23.69 0.13 -2.15
N GLN A 44 23.99 1.41 -1.90
CA GLN A 44 23.90 2.01 -0.57
C GLN A 44 22.45 2.11 -0.09
N ALA A 45 21.53 2.57 -0.95
CA ALA A 45 20.10 2.65 -0.64
C ALA A 45 19.54 1.24 -0.34
N LEU A 46 19.86 0.27 -1.18
CA LEU A 46 19.40 -1.11 -0.99
C LEU A 46 19.95 -1.73 0.30
N ALA A 47 21.23 -1.51 0.63
CA ALA A 47 21.82 -1.97 1.88
C ALA A 47 21.14 -1.35 3.12
N ALA A 48 20.82 -0.05 3.04
CA ALA A 48 20.09 0.65 4.11
C ALA A 48 18.67 0.09 4.29
N LEU A 49 17.93 -0.12 3.20
CA LEU A 49 16.58 -0.69 3.23
C LEU A 49 16.55 -2.12 3.77
N ARG A 50 17.49 -2.97 3.34
CA ARG A 50 17.68 -4.33 3.90
C ARG A 50 17.92 -4.29 5.39
N THR A 51 18.80 -3.39 5.84
CA THR A 51 19.15 -3.26 7.26
C THR A 51 17.95 -2.77 8.08
N ALA A 52 17.23 -1.75 7.60
CA ALA A 52 16.02 -1.25 8.24
C ALA A 52 14.94 -2.35 8.31
N PHE A 53 14.70 -3.06 7.20
CA PHE A 53 13.71 -4.13 7.17
C PHE A 53 14.05 -5.30 8.08
N ARG A 54 15.33 -5.71 8.17
CA ARG A 54 15.76 -6.75 9.11
C ARG A 54 15.55 -6.35 10.56
N ARG A 55 15.77 -5.07 10.89
CA ARG A 55 15.62 -4.54 12.25
C ARG A 55 14.16 -4.40 12.65
N ASP A 56 13.36 -3.77 11.80
CA ASP A 56 12.01 -3.30 12.17
C ASP A 56 10.90 -4.20 11.64
N GLY A 57 11.19 -5.08 10.67
CA GLY A 57 10.19 -5.92 10.01
C GLY A 57 9.21 -5.17 9.11
N ALA A 58 9.23 -3.83 9.10
CA ALA A 58 8.36 -3.00 8.27
C ALA A 58 9.11 -1.74 7.80
N ILE A 59 8.91 -1.36 6.53
CA ILE A 59 9.47 -0.14 5.96
C ILE A 59 8.45 0.56 5.06
N ALA A 60 8.58 1.89 4.95
CA ALA A 60 7.88 2.70 3.96
C ALA A 60 8.90 3.45 3.10
N ILE A 61 8.74 3.36 1.78
CA ILE A 61 9.64 4.00 0.83
C ILE A 61 8.85 5.08 0.13
N SER A 62 9.13 6.34 0.47
CA SER A 62 8.51 7.48 -0.20
C SER A 62 9.13 7.72 -1.57
N GLY A 63 8.34 8.21 -2.52
CA GLY A 63 8.81 8.41 -3.88
C GLY A 63 9.16 7.11 -4.59
N ALA A 64 8.48 6.00 -4.26
CA ALA A 64 8.89 4.67 -4.70
C ALA A 64 8.86 4.51 -6.22
N LEU A 65 7.85 5.09 -6.88
CA LEU A 65 7.66 5.02 -8.32
C LEU A 65 8.16 6.27 -9.01
N THR A 66 8.64 6.10 -10.25
CA THR A 66 8.86 7.25 -11.13
C THR A 66 7.55 8.00 -11.38
N ALA A 67 7.64 9.31 -11.67
CA ALA A 67 6.46 10.10 -12.00
C ALA A 67 5.69 9.55 -13.22
N ALA A 68 6.40 8.98 -14.20
CA ALA A 68 5.79 8.36 -15.37
C ALA A 68 4.99 7.11 -15.00
N SER A 69 5.57 6.21 -14.20
CA SER A 69 4.89 4.99 -13.73
C SER A 69 3.72 5.28 -12.81
N LEU A 70 3.84 6.29 -11.93
CA LEU A 70 2.73 6.73 -11.09
C LEU A 70 1.54 7.25 -11.92
N ARG A 71 1.81 8.07 -12.95
CA ARG A 71 0.77 8.54 -13.89
C ARG A 71 0.14 7.38 -14.67
N ALA A 72 0.96 6.44 -15.15
CA ALA A 72 0.48 5.28 -15.89
C ALA A 72 -0.45 4.42 -15.02
N LEU A 73 -0.07 4.15 -13.77
CA LEU A 73 -0.92 3.42 -12.81
C LEU A 73 -2.22 4.17 -12.52
N HIS A 74 -2.17 5.48 -12.30
CA HIS A 74 -3.38 6.28 -12.10
C HIS A 74 -4.35 6.15 -13.28
N ALA A 75 -3.85 6.21 -14.51
CA ALA A 75 -4.65 6.09 -15.72
C ALA A 75 -5.23 4.67 -15.88
N ALA A 76 -4.39 3.64 -15.71
CA ALA A 76 -4.78 2.23 -15.84
C ALA A 76 -5.82 1.80 -14.80
N THR A 77 -5.78 2.40 -13.61
CA THR A 77 -6.66 2.07 -12.48
C THR A 77 -7.73 3.15 -12.25
N SER A 78 -8.09 3.93 -13.27
CA SER A 78 -9.09 5.01 -13.16
C SER A 78 -10.53 4.49 -13.15
N ARG A 79 -10.76 3.30 -13.73
CA ARG A 79 -12.08 2.69 -13.94
C ARG A 79 -11.97 1.16 -13.90
N GLY A 80 -13.12 0.47 -13.92
CA GLY A 80 -13.17 -1.00 -13.96
C GLY A 80 -13.25 -1.67 -12.58
N PHE A 81 -13.56 -0.92 -11.53
CA PHE A 81 -13.78 -1.48 -10.20
C PHE A 81 -15.17 -2.12 -10.10
N THR A 82 -15.20 -3.35 -9.61
CA THR A 82 -16.41 -4.01 -9.13
C THR A 82 -16.56 -3.75 -7.64
N ARG A 83 -17.80 -3.54 -7.17
CA ARG A 83 -18.06 -3.41 -5.73
C ARG A 83 -17.90 -4.77 -5.05
N THR A 84 -16.99 -4.84 -4.10
CA THR A 84 -16.83 -5.97 -3.19
C THR A 84 -17.48 -5.59 -1.87
N PHE A 85 -18.67 -6.13 -1.60
CA PHE A 85 -19.45 -5.81 -0.42
C PHE A 85 -19.96 -7.08 0.26
N VAL A 86 -19.58 -7.25 1.51
CA VAL A 86 -20.19 -8.19 2.44
C VAL A 86 -20.45 -7.43 3.73
N PRO A 87 -21.73 -7.26 4.14
CA PRO A 87 -22.08 -6.59 5.39
C PRO A 87 -21.26 -7.11 6.57
N ASP A 88 -20.88 -6.20 7.46
CA ASP A 88 -20.10 -6.48 8.67
C ASP A 88 -18.74 -7.16 8.43
N ARG A 89 -18.25 -7.14 7.18
CA ARG A 89 -16.92 -7.64 6.82
C ARG A 89 -16.13 -6.64 6.01
N TYR A 90 -16.64 -6.19 4.87
CA TYR A 90 -15.91 -5.25 4.03
C TYR A 90 -16.80 -4.59 2.97
N SER A 91 -16.38 -3.41 2.55
CA SER A 91 -16.97 -2.64 1.47
C SER A 91 -15.86 -1.87 0.77
N TYR A 92 -15.53 -2.20 -0.48
CA TYR A 92 -14.53 -1.49 -1.27
C TYR A 92 -14.70 -1.78 -2.77
N GLY A 93 -14.08 -0.97 -3.63
CA GLY A 93 -13.97 -1.29 -5.05
C GLY A 93 -12.76 -2.18 -5.32
N ALA A 94 -12.90 -3.27 -6.08
CA ALA A 94 -11.80 -4.16 -6.43
C ALA A 94 -11.67 -4.32 -7.95
N MET A 95 -10.44 -4.49 -8.43
CA MET A 95 -10.16 -4.98 -9.78
C MET A 95 -8.85 -5.78 -9.81
N PRO A 96 -8.65 -6.67 -10.79
CA PRO A 96 -7.36 -7.33 -10.98
C PRO A 96 -6.25 -6.32 -11.32
N LEU A 97 -5.03 -6.62 -10.90
CA LEU A 97 -3.86 -5.84 -11.31
C LEU A 97 -3.39 -6.29 -12.69
N HIS A 98 -3.55 -5.43 -13.68
CA HIS A 98 -3.13 -5.70 -15.07
C HIS A 98 -1.77 -5.08 -15.44
N ALA A 99 -1.20 -4.25 -14.56
CA ALA A 99 0.10 -3.64 -14.79
C ALA A 99 1.22 -4.62 -14.45
N ASP A 100 2.30 -4.60 -15.24
CA ASP A 100 3.50 -5.38 -14.92
C ASP A 100 4.23 -4.74 -13.73
N MET A 101 4.20 -5.45 -12.61
CA MET A 101 4.86 -5.08 -11.35
C MET A 101 6.12 -5.90 -11.08
N GLY A 102 6.58 -6.74 -12.02
CA GLY A 102 7.68 -7.68 -11.80
C GLY A 102 8.96 -6.99 -11.29
N GLY A 103 9.29 -5.82 -11.85
CA GLY A 103 10.44 -5.04 -11.41
C GLY A 103 10.35 -4.49 -9.98
N ILE A 104 9.13 -4.30 -9.46
CA ILE A 104 8.88 -3.90 -8.06
C ILE A 104 8.88 -5.13 -7.17
N VAL A 105 8.31 -6.24 -7.63
CA VAL A 105 8.31 -7.52 -6.91
C VAL A 105 9.74 -7.96 -6.64
N SER A 106 10.59 -8.05 -7.67
CA SER A 106 12.00 -8.43 -7.52
C SER A 106 12.79 -7.48 -6.61
N PHE A 107 12.43 -6.20 -6.60
CA PHE A 107 13.03 -5.24 -5.68
C PHE A 107 12.65 -5.53 -4.22
N VAL A 108 11.38 -5.79 -3.94
CA VAL A 108 10.92 -6.17 -2.59
C VAL A 108 11.59 -7.47 -2.16
N GLU A 109 11.65 -8.49 -3.01
CA GLU A 109 12.38 -9.75 -2.72
C GLU A 109 13.85 -9.48 -2.39
N SER A 110 14.49 -8.55 -3.10
CA SER A 110 15.87 -8.15 -2.83
C SER A 110 16.03 -7.49 -1.45
N ILE A 111 15.01 -6.83 -0.91
CA ILE A 111 15.01 -6.22 0.43
C ILE A 111 14.74 -7.28 1.50
N THR A 112 13.71 -8.11 1.27
CA THR A 112 13.22 -9.05 2.28
C THR A 112 14.07 -10.32 2.39
N GLY A 113 14.82 -10.64 1.34
CA GLY A 113 15.52 -11.92 1.20
C GLY A 113 14.58 -13.12 1.01
N SER A 114 13.30 -12.86 0.72
CA SER A 114 12.30 -13.90 0.50
C SER A 114 11.83 -13.84 -0.95
N SER A 115 11.88 -14.98 -1.64
CA SER A 115 11.24 -15.20 -2.95
C SER A 115 9.80 -15.73 -2.82
N SER A 116 9.22 -15.66 -1.62
CA SER A 116 7.85 -16.12 -1.38
C SER A 116 6.85 -15.14 -1.98
N LYS A 117 5.75 -15.70 -2.51
CA LYS A 117 4.62 -14.90 -3.01
C LYS A 117 4.18 -13.88 -1.97
N MET A 118 3.89 -12.67 -2.44
CA MET A 118 3.38 -11.62 -1.59
C MET A 118 1.93 -11.91 -1.25
N SER A 119 1.55 -11.51 -0.05
CA SER A 119 0.23 -11.79 0.49
C SER A 119 -0.66 -10.56 0.43
N GLY A 120 -1.97 -10.84 0.42
CA GLY A 120 -3.00 -9.80 0.50
C GLY A 120 -3.04 -9.11 1.86
N LEU A 121 -3.75 -7.99 1.90
CA LEU A 121 -3.96 -7.17 3.09
C LEU A 121 -5.35 -7.44 3.67
N GLY A 122 -5.43 -8.21 4.75
CA GLY A 122 -6.71 -8.60 5.34
C GLY A 122 -7.63 -9.26 4.31
N ALA A 123 -8.79 -8.65 4.04
CA ALA A 123 -9.77 -9.12 3.07
C ALA A 123 -9.44 -8.76 1.60
N ILE A 124 -8.32 -8.08 1.34
CA ILE A 124 -7.92 -7.65 -0.01
C ILE A 124 -6.88 -8.64 -0.56
N PRO A 125 -7.12 -9.30 -1.70
CA PRO A 125 -6.19 -10.28 -2.25
C PRO A 125 -4.91 -9.62 -2.82
N ALA A 126 -3.81 -10.38 -2.82
CA ALA A 126 -2.61 -10.04 -3.58
C ALA A 126 -2.89 -9.94 -5.08
N GLY A 127 -2.10 -9.16 -5.81
CA GLY A 127 -2.26 -9.01 -7.27
C GLY A 127 -3.53 -8.28 -7.67
N SER A 128 -4.03 -7.39 -6.81
CA SER A 128 -5.27 -6.64 -7.04
C SER A 128 -5.08 -5.15 -6.79
N VAL A 129 -6.04 -4.36 -7.28
CA VAL A 129 -6.17 -2.95 -6.95
C VAL A 129 -7.44 -2.77 -6.14
N ALA A 130 -7.30 -2.21 -4.94
CA ALA A 130 -8.43 -1.86 -4.09
C ALA A 130 -8.60 -0.34 -4.07
N ARG A 131 -9.85 0.13 -4.19
CA ARG A 131 -10.25 1.54 -4.10
C ARG A 131 -11.15 1.74 -2.90
N PHE A 132 -10.82 2.73 -2.09
CA PHE A 132 -11.57 3.13 -0.90
C PHE A 132 -12.04 4.58 -1.05
N GLY A 133 -13.35 4.79 -1.10
CA GLY A 133 -14.00 6.09 -1.00
C GLY A 133 -14.94 6.15 0.21
N HIS A 134 -15.75 7.20 0.32
CA HIS A 134 -16.72 7.33 1.40
C HIS A 134 -17.57 6.07 1.58
N GLY A 135 -17.67 5.58 2.83
CA GLY A 135 -18.43 4.38 3.18
C GLY A 135 -17.64 3.08 3.10
N ASP A 136 -16.41 3.10 2.59
CA ASP A 136 -15.59 1.91 2.41
C ASP A 136 -14.79 1.56 3.67
N TYR A 137 -14.56 0.27 3.87
CA TYR A 137 -13.88 -0.29 5.04
C TYR A 137 -13.51 -1.77 4.82
N THR A 138 -12.64 -2.28 5.69
CA THR A 138 -12.59 -3.71 6.01
C THR A 138 -12.63 -3.88 7.53
N LEU A 139 -13.17 -5.00 7.99
CA LEU A 139 -13.31 -5.36 9.40
C LEU A 139 -12.62 -6.69 9.68
N LEU A 140 -12.23 -6.86 10.93
CA LEU A 140 -11.82 -8.16 11.44
C LEU A 140 -13.07 -8.99 11.70
N HIS A 141 -13.02 -10.26 11.33
CA HIS A 141 -14.09 -11.22 11.57
C HIS A 141 -13.48 -12.61 11.75
N ASP A 142 -14.22 -13.54 12.32
CA ASP A 142 -13.69 -14.86 12.72
C ASP A 142 -13.10 -15.63 11.55
N ASN A 143 -13.77 -15.55 10.39
CA ASN A 143 -13.33 -16.21 9.16
C ASN A 143 -12.16 -15.51 8.44
N LEU A 144 -11.61 -14.41 9.01
CA LEU A 144 -10.47 -13.73 8.42
C LEU A 144 -9.20 -14.51 8.79
N PRO A 145 -8.44 -15.03 7.81
CA PRO A 145 -7.24 -15.79 8.12
C PRO A 145 -6.26 -14.96 8.95
N VAL A 146 -5.69 -15.58 9.98
CA VAL A 146 -4.57 -14.99 10.72
C VAL A 146 -3.28 -15.16 9.92
N ALA A 147 -2.38 -14.18 10.01
CA ALA A 147 -1.11 -14.27 9.31
C ALA A 147 -0.24 -15.42 9.86
N PRO A 148 0.28 -16.33 9.01
CA PRO A 148 1.40 -17.20 9.38
C PRO A 148 2.65 -16.38 9.67
N ALA A 149 3.62 -16.99 10.35
CA ALA A 149 4.90 -16.35 10.62
C ALA A 149 5.61 -15.97 9.32
N HIS A 150 6.26 -14.79 9.31
CA HIS A 150 7.09 -14.29 8.22
C HIS A 150 6.35 -14.03 6.89
N ARG A 151 5.02 -13.88 6.92
CA ARG A 151 4.25 -13.47 5.74
C ARG A 151 4.65 -12.05 5.31
N ILE A 152 4.91 -11.84 4.03
CA ILE A 152 5.22 -10.52 3.47
C ILE A 152 3.98 -9.94 2.82
N VAL A 153 3.61 -8.73 3.22
CA VAL A 153 2.61 -7.89 2.56
C VAL A 153 3.33 -6.68 1.99
N ALA A 154 3.15 -6.44 0.69
CA ALA A 154 3.71 -5.27 0.02
C ALA A 154 2.69 -4.63 -0.90
N PHE A 155 2.60 -3.31 -0.84
CA PHE A 155 1.63 -2.55 -1.62
C PHE A 155 2.06 -1.10 -1.83
N VAL A 156 1.54 -0.49 -2.89
CA VAL A 156 1.77 0.91 -3.22
C VAL A 156 0.49 1.71 -3.05
N VAL A 157 0.59 2.86 -2.37
CA VAL A 157 -0.46 3.89 -2.37
C VAL A 157 -0.16 4.88 -3.48
N ILE A 158 -1.10 5.08 -4.40
CA ILE A 158 -0.88 5.98 -5.55
C ILE A 158 -1.58 7.33 -5.41
N ASP A 159 -2.60 7.44 -4.57
CA ASP A 159 -3.37 8.68 -4.37
C ASP A 159 -2.92 9.46 -3.15
N ASP A 160 -3.12 10.77 -3.18
CA ASP A 160 -3.01 11.61 -1.99
C ASP A 160 -4.28 11.47 -1.13
N TRP A 161 -4.14 11.64 0.17
CA TRP A 161 -5.24 11.35 1.09
C TRP A 161 -5.22 12.24 2.33
N ASP A 162 -6.40 12.75 2.69
CA ASP A 162 -6.59 13.45 3.95
C ASP A 162 -6.77 12.41 5.08
N ALA A 163 -5.81 12.36 5.99
CA ALA A 163 -5.86 11.47 7.16
C ALA A 163 -7.12 11.69 8.03
N SER A 164 -7.73 12.87 8.01
CA SER A 164 -8.97 13.15 8.75
C SER A 164 -10.19 12.40 8.19
N SER A 165 -10.09 11.90 6.95
CA SER A 165 -11.13 11.12 6.28
C SER A 165 -11.14 9.63 6.65
N GLY A 166 -10.22 9.17 7.51
CA GLY A 166 -10.10 7.75 7.86
C GLY A 166 -9.28 6.98 6.84
N GLY A 167 -9.57 5.69 6.63
CA GLY A 167 -8.82 4.85 5.69
C GLY A 167 -7.44 4.39 6.16
N ASP A 168 -7.04 4.67 7.40
CA ASP A 168 -5.81 4.11 7.97
C ASP A 168 -5.81 2.59 7.86
N ILE A 169 -4.63 2.01 7.61
CA ILE A 169 -4.44 0.56 7.65
C ILE A 169 -3.90 0.21 9.03
N VAL A 170 -4.52 -0.77 9.69
CA VAL A 170 -4.20 -1.15 11.07
C VAL A 170 -3.92 -2.65 11.13
N TRP A 171 -2.75 -3.01 11.66
CA TRP A 171 -2.44 -4.37 12.09
C TRP A 171 -2.68 -4.49 13.58
N THR A 172 -3.29 -5.60 13.97
CA THR A 172 -3.58 -5.93 15.37
C THR A 172 -3.39 -7.41 15.64
N ARG A 173 -3.09 -7.72 16.90
CA ARG A 173 -3.09 -9.06 17.47
C ARG A 173 -3.76 -8.97 18.85
N ASP A 174 -4.69 -9.86 19.12
CA ASP A 174 -5.37 -9.96 20.43
C ASP A 174 -5.96 -8.62 20.95
N GLY A 175 -6.47 -7.79 20.03
CA GLY A 175 -7.07 -6.49 20.34
C GLY A 175 -6.08 -5.33 20.46
N GLU A 176 -4.77 -5.60 20.47
CA GLU A 176 -3.73 -4.56 20.53
C GLU A 176 -3.30 -4.11 19.14
N THR A 177 -3.13 -2.80 18.95
CA THR A 177 -2.62 -2.25 17.68
C THR A 177 -1.10 -2.40 17.62
N LEU A 178 -0.61 -3.19 16.66
CA LEU A 178 0.82 -3.39 16.40
C LEU A 178 1.39 -2.30 15.49
N LEU A 179 0.68 -2.02 14.39
CA LEU A 179 1.09 -1.05 13.38
C LEU A 179 -0.13 -0.28 12.88
N ARG A 180 0.04 1.02 12.67
CA ARG A 180 -0.94 1.88 12.01
C ARG A 180 -0.26 2.70 10.94
N LEU A 181 -0.78 2.63 9.72
CA LEU A 181 -0.29 3.37 8.58
C LEU A 181 -1.34 4.37 8.12
N SER A 182 -0.92 5.62 8.01
CA SER A 182 -1.70 6.64 7.32
C SER A 182 -1.42 6.60 5.82
N ILE A 183 -2.44 6.89 5.03
CA ILE A 183 -2.37 6.85 3.58
C ILE A 183 -1.60 8.09 3.09
N MET A 184 -0.59 7.86 2.27
CA MET A 184 0.24 8.92 1.67
C MET A 184 0.62 8.52 0.26
N LYS A 185 0.66 9.49 -0.65
CA LYS A 185 0.92 9.27 -2.06
C LYS A 185 2.33 8.75 -2.35
N ASN A 186 2.42 7.84 -3.32
CA ASN A 186 3.66 7.28 -3.86
C ASN A 186 4.56 6.66 -2.78
N ILE A 187 3.94 5.90 -1.88
CA ILE A 187 4.66 5.12 -0.87
C ILE A 187 4.52 3.63 -1.18
N LEU A 188 5.66 2.94 -1.25
CA LEU A 188 5.73 1.48 -1.21
C LEU A 188 5.91 1.04 0.24
N TYR A 189 4.94 0.30 0.75
CA TYR A 189 5.01 -0.36 2.05
C TYR A 189 5.46 -1.80 1.87
N VAL A 190 6.38 -2.24 2.73
CA VAL A 190 6.84 -3.64 2.81
C VAL A 190 6.82 -4.06 4.26
N ILE A 191 6.01 -5.05 4.59
CA ILE A 191 5.69 -5.43 5.97
C ILE A 191 5.83 -6.94 6.11
N ARG A 192 6.62 -7.36 7.08
CA ARG A 192 6.63 -8.72 7.61
C ARG A 192 5.58 -8.79 8.70
N GLU A 193 4.51 -9.52 8.45
CA GLU A 193 3.47 -9.70 9.44
C GLU A 193 3.94 -10.60 10.58
N GLU A 194 3.57 -10.20 11.79
CA GLU A 194 3.73 -11.03 12.96
C GLU A 194 2.74 -12.18 12.93
N LYS A 195 3.16 -13.36 13.41
CA LYS A 195 2.28 -14.52 13.53
C LYS A 195 1.05 -14.16 14.36
N GLY A 196 -0.14 -14.54 13.87
CA GLY A 196 -1.41 -14.28 14.56
C GLY A 196 -1.96 -12.87 14.33
N SER A 197 -1.22 -11.98 13.66
CA SER A 197 -1.74 -10.65 13.34
C SER A 197 -2.78 -10.69 12.23
N ARG A 198 -3.65 -9.68 12.22
CA ARG A 198 -4.63 -9.39 11.17
C ARG A 198 -4.58 -7.91 10.84
N ALA A 199 -4.92 -7.58 9.59
CA ALA A 199 -4.96 -6.20 9.11
C ALA A 199 -6.36 -5.80 8.65
N PHE A 200 -6.72 -4.54 8.85
CA PHE A 200 -7.93 -3.95 8.33
C PHE A 200 -7.74 -2.48 7.93
N VAL A 201 -8.62 -1.99 7.06
CA VAL A 201 -8.69 -0.60 6.60
C VAL A 201 -9.85 0.07 7.33
N LYS A 202 -9.56 1.12 8.10
CA LYS A 202 -10.59 1.86 8.83
C LYS A 202 -11.63 2.46 7.89
N TYR A 203 -12.85 2.59 8.41
CA TYR A 203 -13.96 3.28 7.74
C TYR A 203 -13.55 4.65 7.20
N VAL A 204 -13.90 4.89 5.94
CA VAL A 204 -13.73 6.18 5.27
C VAL A 204 -14.97 7.03 5.48
N ASN A 205 -14.81 8.10 6.26
CA ASN A 205 -15.91 8.96 6.69
C ASN A 205 -16.34 9.98 5.62
N HIS A 206 -17.36 10.79 5.94
CA HIS A 206 -17.98 11.74 5.01
C HIS A 206 -17.02 12.84 4.52
N ARG A 207 -15.92 13.12 5.24
CA ARG A 207 -14.95 14.15 4.85
C ARG A 207 -14.23 13.80 3.55
N ALA A 208 -14.18 12.53 3.18
CA ALA A 208 -13.66 12.11 1.88
C ALA A 208 -14.46 12.72 0.71
N GLY A 209 -15.75 13.03 0.90
CA GLY A 209 -16.62 13.50 -0.17
C GLY A 209 -16.62 12.54 -1.36
N ARG A 210 -16.15 13.02 -2.52
CA ARG A 210 -16.00 12.22 -3.76
C ARG A 210 -14.59 11.69 -4.00
N THR A 211 -13.66 11.95 -3.09
CA THR A 211 -12.29 11.46 -3.21
C THR A 211 -12.20 10.00 -2.81
N SER A 212 -11.20 9.32 -3.35
CA SER A 212 -10.88 7.94 -3.01
C SER A 212 -9.38 7.73 -3.13
N PHE A 213 -8.84 6.78 -2.37
CA PHE A 213 -7.47 6.32 -2.57
C PHE A 213 -7.44 4.88 -3.09
N ARG A 214 -6.33 4.53 -3.76
CA ARG A 214 -6.08 3.20 -4.28
C ARG A 214 -4.84 2.57 -3.66
N LEU A 215 -4.98 1.29 -3.33
CA LEU A 215 -3.92 0.39 -2.91
C LEU A 215 -3.64 -0.58 -4.05
N ILE A 216 -2.38 -0.66 -4.46
CA ILE A 216 -1.88 -1.64 -5.45
C ILE A 216 -1.21 -2.76 -4.68
N LEU A 217 -1.86 -3.91 -4.56
CA LEU A 217 -1.36 -5.06 -3.80
C LEU A 217 -0.49 -5.93 -4.72
N LEU A 218 0.74 -6.18 -4.31
CA LEU A 218 1.68 -7.02 -5.06
C LEU A 218 1.38 -8.51 -4.83
N SER A 219 1.74 -9.37 -5.79
CA SER A 219 1.58 -10.84 -5.73
C SER A 219 2.90 -11.55 -5.96
#